data_AF-M3VCV2-F1
#
_entry.id   AF-M3VCV2-F1
#
_cell.length_a   1.000
_cell.length_b   1.000
_cell.length_c   1.000
_cell.angle_alpha   90.00
_cell.angle_beta   90.00
_cell.angle_gamma   90.00
#
_symmetry.space_group_name_H-M   'P 1'
#
loop_
_entity.id
_entity.type
_entity.pdbx_description
1 polymer ?
#
loop_
_entity_poly.entity_id
_entity_poly.type
_entity_poly.pdbx_seq_one_letter_code
_entity_poly.pdbx_strand_id
1 'polypeptide(L)'
;MRRLVGAVALMTMILGTAACGRDDIAGQVKETDTVTVTETAAPTARQETPNTRADELCKARGRTEGDQACVLTGGTIDHDVAFDGQRVVKLVNVTVTGSAKIIASGPVTVVGSTVGGTLSIRSENTVTVRATTVRGSLEISSARTATLTRATVRGTLDCDAVDRATGGGNAIAGQTTGVCADIA
;
A
#
# COMPACT_ATOMS: atom_id res chain seq x y z
N MET A 1 28.63 17.33 29.10
CA MET A 1 29.70 16.32 29.21
C MET A 1 29.11 15.02 29.73
N ARG A 2 29.01 13.98 28.89
CA ARG A 2 29.18 12.56 29.25
C ARG A 2 28.97 11.72 27.99
N ARG A 3 30.09 11.19 27.50
CA ARG A 3 30.21 10.26 26.38
C ARG A 3 29.92 8.86 26.92
N LEU A 4 29.20 8.03 26.18
CA LEU A 4 29.23 6.58 26.35
C LEU A 4 29.38 5.94 24.98
N VAL A 5 30.57 5.39 24.79
CA VAL A 5 31.05 4.58 23.68
C VAL A 5 30.81 3.12 24.07
N GLY A 6 30.25 2.31 23.17
CA GLY A 6 30.20 0.85 23.28
C GLY A 6 29.87 0.28 21.90
N ALA A 7 30.85 -0.20 21.14
CA ALA A 7 31.53 -1.50 21.23
C ALA A 7 30.78 -2.63 20.49
N VAL A 8 31.15 -2.79 19.21
CA VAL A 8 31.49 -4.00 18.44
C VAL A 8 30.97 -5.38 18.91
N ALA A 9 30.28 -6.07 17.99
CA ALA A 9 30.28 -7.54 17.76
C ALA A 9 29.77 -7.74 16.30
N LEU A 10 30.48 -8.21 15.27
CA LEU A 10 31.38 -9.34 14.98
C LEU A 10 30.68 -10.72 14.84
N MET A 11 30.82 -11.28 13.61
CA MET A 11 30.57 -12.67 13.14
C MET A 11 29.10 -13.12 13.05
N THR A 12 28.64 -13.82 12.01
CA THR A 12 29.20 -15.05 11.39
C THR A 12 28.76 -15.24 9.92
N MET A 13 29.69 -15.72 9.08
CA MET A 13 29.46 -16.34 7.77
C MET A 13 28.81 -17.72 7.91
N ILE A 14 27.92 -18.09 6.97
CA ILE A 14 27.57 -19.48 6.67
C ILE A 14 27.70 -19.68 5.17
N LEU A 15 28.71 -20.47 4.76
CA LEU A 15 28.80 -21.07 3.43
C LEU A 15 27.99 -22.37 3.42
N GLY A 16 27.14 -22.55 2.42
CA GLY A 16 26.48 -23.81 2.10
C GLY A 16 26.73 -24.19 0.65
N THR A 17 27.64 -25.12 0.41
CA THR A 17 27.83 -25.81 -0.87
C THR A 17 27.21 -27.20 -0.82
N ALA A 18 26.30 -27.50 -1.73
CA ALA A 18 25.86 -28.84 -2.11
C ALA A 18 25.21 -28.73 -3.50
N ALA A 19 25.28 -29.69 -4.41
CA ALA A 19 26.14 -30.82 -4.66
C ALA A 19 25.81 -31.22 -6.11
N CYS A 20 26.81 -31.66 -6.87
CA CYS A 20 26.63 -32.11 -8.24
C CYS A 20 25.84 -33.43 -8.29
N GLY A 21 24.89 -33.52 -9.23
CA GLY A 21 24.31 -34.77 -9.69
C GLY A 21 24.13 -34.71 -11.21
N ARG A 22 25.06 -35.32 -11.94
CA ARG A 22 24.93 -35.67 -13.36
C ARG A 22 24.52 -37.14 -13.40
N ASP A 23 23.41 -37.44 -14.06
CA ASP A 23 23.13 -38.78 -14.57
C ASP A 23 22.63 -38.64 -16.01
N ASP A 24 23.52 -39.00 -16.94
CA ASP A 24 23.22 -39.27 -18.34
C ASP A 24 22.61 -40.67 -18.43
N ILE A 25 21.36 -40.80 -18.85
CA ILE A 25 20.80 -42.07 -19.32
C ILE A 25 20.22 -41.85 -20.72
N ALA A 26 20.97 -42.35 -21.70
CA ALA A 26 20.53 -42.52 -23.07
C ALA A 26 19.50 -43.66 -23.17
N GLY A 27 18.36 -43.38 -23.81
CA GLY A 27 17.31 -44.37 -24.10
C GLY A 27 16.28 -43.79 -25.06
N GLN A 28 16.03 -44.53 -26.14
CA GLN A 28 15.45 -44.11 -27.42
C GLN A 28 13.93 -43.84 -27.45
N VAL A 29 13.58 -42.85 -28.30
CA VAL A 29 12.46 -42.76 -29.26
C VAL A 29 11.01 -42.87 -28.74
N LYS A 30 10.29 -41.74 -28.81
CA LYS A 30 8.99 -41.70 -29.50
C LYS A 30 8.67 -40.29 -29.98
N GLU A 31 8.52 -40.17 -31.28
CA GLU A 31 7.95 -39.03 -31.99
C GLU A 31 6.57 -38.72 -31.39
N THR A 32 6.39 -37.52 -30.84
CA THR A 32 5.08 -37.02 -30.41
C THR A 32 5.08 -35.50 -30.56
N ASP A 33 4.03 -35.02 -31.21
CA ASP A 33 3.73 -33.65 -31.59
C ASP A 33 4.29 -32.56 -30.68
N THR A 34 4.93 -31.59 -31.33
CA THR A 34 5.28 -30.29 -30.77
C THR A 34 3.99 -29.52 -30.45
N VAL A 35 3.45 -29.71 -29.24
CA VAL A 35 2.47 -28.79 -28.67
C VAL A 35 3.25 -27.67 -27.99
N THR A 36 3.29 -26.51 -28.65
CA THR A 36 3.74 -25.26 -28.05
C THR A 36 2.76 -24.88 -26.94
N VAL A 37 3.08 -25.24 -25.69
CA VAL A 37 2.37 -24.68 -24.53
C VAL A 37 2.86 -23.26 -24.35
N THR A 38 2.12 -22.30 -24.90
CA THR A 38 2.19 -20.91 -24.47
C THR A 38 1.76 -20.88 -23.01
N GLU A 39 2.73 -20.88 -22.09
CA GLU A 39 2.50 -20.64 -20.66
C GLU A 39 2.07 -19.17 -20.51
N THR A 40 0.79 -18.92 -20.74
CA THR A 40 0.14 -17.67 -20.36
C THR A 40 0.08 -17.68 -18.85
N ALA A 41 1.03 -16.99 -18.22
CA ALA A 41 0.99 -16.69 -16.80
C ALA A 41 -0.35 -16.00 -16.50
N ALA A 42 -1.30 -16.78 -15.99
CA ALA A 42 -2.57 -16.26 -15.52
C ALA A 42 -2.27 -15.32 -14.34
N PRO A 43 -2.77 -14.08 -14.34
CA PRO A 43 -2.59 -13.20 -13.19
C PRO A 43 -3.25 -13.85 -11.99
N THR A 44 -2.44 -14.13 -10.95
CA THR A 44 -2.92 -14.56 -9.65
C THR A 44 -3.90 -13.50 -9.15
N ALA A 45 -5.20 -13.78 -9.29
CA ALA A 45 -6.26 -12.93 -8.76
C ALA A 45 -6.06 -12.84 -7.25
N ARG A 46 -5.60 -11.68 -6.79
CA ARG A 46 -5.48 -11.32 -5.38
C ARG A 46 -6.86 -11.50 -4.75
N GLN A 47 -7.03 -12.53 -3.91
CA GLN A 47 -8.26 -12.75 -3.15
C GLN A 47 -8.53 -11.49 -2.33
N GLU A 48 -9.56 -10.72 -2.72
CA GLU A 48 -10.08 -9.64 -1.90
C GLU A 48 -10.74 -10.29 -0.69
N THR A 49 -10.16 -10.07 0.49
CA THR A 49 -10.77 -10.42 1.78
C THR A 49 -12.16 -9.77 1.89
N PRO A 50 -13.07 -10.31 2.71
CA PRO A 50 -14.40 -9.73 2.91
C PRO A 50 -14.26 -8.36 3.57
N ASN A 51 -14.12 -7.32 2.75
CA ASN A 51 -14.03 -5.96 3.20
C ASN A 51 -15.41 -5.56 3.68
N THR A 52 -15.56 -5.16 4.95
CA THR A 52 -16.78 -4.47 5.37
C THR A 52 -16.92 -3.25 4.49
N ARG A 53 -18.04 -3.18 3.75
CA ARG A 53 -18.31 -2.06 2.87
C ARG A 53 -18.34 -0.79 3.71
N ALA A 54 -17.52 0.19 3.34
CA ALA A 54 -17.46 1.44 4.06
C ALA A 54 -18.83 2.13 4.14
N ASP A 55 -19.76 1.88 3.23
CA ASP A 55 -21.11 2.45 3.25
C ASP A 55 -21.83 2.26 4.59
N GLU A 56 -21.69 1.10 5.22
CA GLU A 56 -22.28 0.85 6.54
C GLU A 56 -21.58 1.65 7.62
N LEU A 57 -20.25 1.74 7.57
CA LEU A 57 -19.46 2.57 8.49
C LEU A 57 -19.77 4.05 8.32
N CYS A 58 -19.93 4.52 7.09
CA CYS A 58 -20.25 5.90 6.74
C CYS A 58 -21.68 6.26 7.19
N LYS A 59 -22.64 5.34 7.06
CA LYS A 59 -24.01 5.53 7.58
C LYS A 59 -24.07 5.48 9.11
N ALA A 60 -23.32 4.56 9.73
CA ALA A 60 -23.38 4.34 11.18
C ALA A 60 -22.58 5.36 11.98
N ARG A 61 -21.44 5.81 11.44
CA ARG A 61 -20.45 6.61 12.17
C ARG A 61 -20.00 7.87 11.42
N GLY A 62 -20.30 7.97 10.14
CA GLY A 62 -19.90 9.10 9.32
C GLY A 62 -20.85 10.29 9.47
N ARG A 63 -20.32 11.49 9.25
CA ARG A 63 -21.15 12.63 8.86
C ARG A 63 -21.28 12.61 7.35
N THR A 64 -22.49 12.38 6.85
CA THR A 64 -22.79 12.52 5.44
C THR A 64 -22.93 14.01 5.10
N GLU A 65 -21.87 14.62 4.56
CA GLU A 65 -21.94 15.94 3.93
C GLU A 65 -22.52 15.79 2.51
N GLY A 66 -23.81 15.45 2.42
CA GLY A 66 -24.50 15.07 1.18
C GLY A 66 -24.43 13.56 0.86
N ASP A 67 -25.13 13.14 -0.19
CA ASP A 67 -25.45 11.73 -0.49
C ASP A 67 -24.25 10.84 -0.87
N GLN A 68 -23.06 11.43 -1.05
CA GLN A 68 -21.86 10.71 -1.55
C GLN A 68 -20.57 11.09 -0.82
N ALA A 69 -20.65 11.77 0.33
CA ALA A 69 -19.49 12.08 1.15
C ALA A 69 -19.43 11.15 2.36
N CYS A 70 -18.28 10.53 2.58
CA CYS A 70 -17.99 9.79 3.79
C CYS A 70 -16.92 10.50 4.61
N VAL A 71 -17.31 10.99 5.79
CA VAL A 71 -16.40 11.64 6.73
C VAL A 71 -16.38 10.85 8.03
N LEU A 72 -15.30 10.12 8.27
CA LEU A 72 -15.05 9.42 9.53
C LEU A 72 -14.08 10.24 10.39
N THR A 73 -14.46 10.49 11.63
CA THR A 73 -13.64 11.22 12.59
C THR A 73 -13.50 10.42 13.88
N GLY A 74 -12.26 10.17 14.29
CA GLY A 74 -11.95 9.37 15.47
C GLY A 74 -12.26 7.87 15.28
N GLY A 75 -12.08 7.12 16.36
CA GLY A 75 -12.47 5.72 16.45
C GLY A 75 -11.50 4.74 15.79
N THR A 76 -11.87 3.47 15.92
CA THR A 76 -11.09 2.33 15.43
C THR A 76 -11.95 1.45 14.52
N ILE A 77 -11.34 0.98 13.43
CA ILE A 77 -11.87 -0.01 12.51
C ILE A 77 -10.95 -1.23 12.63
N ASP A 78 -11.45 -2.30 13.23
CA ASP A 78 -10.63 -3.46 13.64
C ASP A 78 -10.36 -4.48 12.51
N HIS A 79 -10.60 -4.09 11.26
CA HIS A 79 -10.49 -4.94 10.07
C HIS A 79 -10.13 -4.11 8.84
N ASP A 80 -9.97 -4.77 7.69
CA ASP A 80 -9.79 -4.12 6.39
C ASP A 80 -11.05 -3.33 6.00
N VAL A 81 -10.86 -2.15 5.42
CA VAL A 81 -11.98 -1.29 4.97
C VAL A 81 -11.81 -0.90 3.51
N ALA A 82 -12.90 -0.96 2.76
CA ALA A 82 -12.97 -0.51 1.38
C ALA A 82 -14.05 0.56 1.20
N PHE A 83 -13.61 1.75 0.78
CA PHE A 83 -14.45 2.85 0.31
C PHE A 83 -14.51 2.74 -1.21
N ASP A 84 -15.66 2.35 -1.73
CA ASP A 84 -15.92 2.25 -3.16
C ASP A 84 -17.15 3.09 -3.54
N GLY A 85 -17.01 3.93 -4.56
CA GLY A 85 -18.10 4.74 -5.10
C GLY A 85 -18.40 6.05 -4.38
N GLN A 86 -17.67 6.42 -3.32
CA GLN A 86 -17.87 7.71 -2.65
C GLN A 86 -17.27 8.84 -3.49
N ARG A 87 -17.95 9.99 -3.55
CA ARG A 87 -17.42 11.18 -4.20
C ARG A 87 -16.33 11.82 -3.35
N VAL A 88 -16.50 11.86 -2.03
CA VAL A 88 -15.53 12.46 -1.11
C VAL A 88 -15.28 11.51 0.05
N VAL A 89 -14.01 11.29 0.39
CA VAL A 89 -13.62 10.48 1.55
C VAL A 89 -12.71 11.28 2.46
N LYS A 90 -13.08 11.41 3.73
CA LYS A 90 -12.25 12.05 4.77
C LYS A 90 -12.10 11.11 5.96
N LEU A 91 -10.86 10.75 6.29
CA LEU A 91 -10.48 10.03 7.50
C LEU A 91 -9.68 10.98 8.39
N VAL A 92 -10.20 11.30 9.57
CA VAL A 92 -9.59 12.25 10.50
C VAL A 92 -9.41 11.59 11.86
N ASN A 93 -8.17 11.41 12.30
CA ASN A 93 -7.83 10.74 13.56
C ASN A 93 -8.42 9.32 13.69
N VAL A 94 -8.51 8.59 12.57
CA VAL A 94 -9.05 7.22 12.53
C VAL A 94 -7.90 6.22 12.66
N THR A 95 -8.13 5.12 13.38
CA THR A 95 -7.23 3.97 13.37
C THR A 95 -7.86 2.81 12.61
N VAL A 96 -7.23 2.37 11.54
CA VAL A 96 -7.59 1.14 10.82
C VAL A 96 -6.54 0.09 11.19
N THR A 97 -6.94 -0.99 11.84
CA THR A 97 -5.97 -2.05 12.24
C THR A 97 -5.53 -2.87 11.04
N GLY A 98 -6.40 -3.02 10.04
CA GLY A 98 -6.11 -3.64 8.74
C GLY A 98 -5.63 -2.65 7.69
N SER A 99 -5.90 -2.98 6.44
CA SER A 99 -5.66 -2.17 5.25
C SER A 99 -6.86 -1.26 4.94
N ALA A 100 -6.60 -0.17 4.23
CA ALA A 100 -7.64 0.73 3.75
C ALA A 100 -7.52 0.92 2.24
N LYS A 101 -8.58 0.59 1.50
CA LYS A 101 -8.71 0.83 0.06
C LYS A 101 -9.72 1.95 -0.15
N ILE A 102 -9.33 3.01 -0.87
CA ILE A 102 -10.17 4.16 -1.14
C ILE A 102 -10.23 4.37 -2.64
N ILE A 103 -11.42 4.25 -3.22
CA ILE A 103 -11.72 4.60 -4.61
C ILE A 103 -12.76 5.72 -4.56
N ALA A 104 -12.36 6.93 -4.96
CA ALA A 104 -13.23 8.09 -4.93
C ALA A 104 -13.15 8.91 -6.22
N SER A 105 -14.27 9.42 -6.71
CA SER A 105 -14.27 10.31 -7.88
C SER A 105 -13.81 11.73 -7.55
N GLY A 106 -13.85 12.13 -6.27
CA GLY A 106 -13.45 13.45 -5.79
C GLY A 106 -12.33 13.39 -4.76
N PRO A 107 -12.15 14.47 -3.96
CA PRO A 107 -11.01 14.59 -3.05
C PRO A 107 -10.99 13.53 -1.95
N VAL A 108 -9.78 13.07 -1.62
CA VAL A 108 -9.52 12.15 -0.50
C VAL A 108 -8.61 12.84 0.51
N THR A 109 -8.99 12.79 1.79
CA THR A 109 -8.23 13.39 2.89
C THR A 109 -8.02 12.37 4.00
N VAL A 110 -6.77 12.09 4.35
CA VAL A 110 -6.40 11.20 5.46
C VAL A 110 -5.46 11.96 6.38
N VAL A 111 -5.95 12.36 7.55
CA VAL A 111 -5.24 13.25 8.48
C VAL A 111 -5.17 12.62 9.86
N GLY A 112 -4.00 12.66 10.50
CA GLY A 112 -3.83 12.23 11.89
C GLY A 112 -4.16 10.76 12.12
N SER A 113 -4.18 9.95 11.06
CA SER A 113 -4.73 8.60 11.08
C SER A 113 -3.63 7.54 11.13
N THR A 114 -3.98 6.33 11.52
CA THR A 114 -3.07 5.17 11.49
C THR A 114 -3.70 4.06 10.68
N VAL A 115 -2.94 3.47 9.75
CA VAL A 115 -3.34 2.29 8.97
C VAL A 115 -2.33 1.18 9.25
N GLY A 116 -2.82 0.05 9.73
CA GLY A 116 -1.99 -1.10 10.14
C GLY A 116 -1.45 -1.90 8.96
N GLY A 117 -2.15 -1.90 7.83
CA GLY A 117 -1.74 -2.51 6.58
C GLY A 117 -1.40 -1.48 5.50
N THR A 118 -1.77 -1.80 4.26
CA THR A 118 -1.60 -0.92 3.11
C THR A 118 -2.70 0.13 3.08
N LEU A 119 -2.33 1.37 2.74
CA LEU A 119 -3.27 2.43 2.39
C LEU A 119 -3.21 2.63 0.87
N SER A 120 -4.24 2.18 0.17
CA SER A 120 -4.34 2.30 -1.29
C SER A 120 -5.42 3.32 -1.64
N ILE A 121 -5.06 4.36 -2.40
CA ILE A 121 -5.93 5.49 -2.74
C ILE A 121 -5.93 5.65 -4.26
N ARG A 122 -7.11 5.54 -4.86
CA ARG A 122 -7.38 5.92 -6.24
C ARG A 122 -8.37 7.07 -6.24
N SER A 123 -7.96 8.22 -6.77
CA SER A 123 -8.80 9.41 -6.86
C SER A 123 -8.50 10.17 -8.13
N GLU A 124 -9.51 10.71 -8.81
CA GLU A 124 -9.32 11.56 -10.01
C GLU A 124 -9.03 13.03 -9.67
N ASN A 125 -8.86 13.34 -8.38
CA ASN A 125 -8.76 14.69 -7.85
C ASN A 125 -7.60 14.81 -6.86
N THR A 126 -7.70 15.71 -5.88
CA THR A 126 -6.67 15.93 -4.88
C THR A 126 -6.69 14.86 -3.79
N VAL A 127 -5.53 14.28 -3.51
CA VAL A 127 -5.27 13.39 -2.38
C VAL A 127 -4.42 14.13 -1.36
N THR A 128 -4.85 14.18 -0.10
CA THR A 128 -4.08 14.75 1.01
C THR A 128 -3.87 13.69 2.08
N VAL A 129 -2.61 13.39 2.39
CA VAL A 129 -2.21 12.51 3.48
C VAL A 129 -1.29 13.29 4.42
N ARG A 130 -1.74 13.56 5.65
CA ARG A 130 -1.02 14.43 6.58
C ARG A 130 -0.96 13.87 8.00
N ALA A 131 0.23 13.86 8.60
CA ALA A 131 0.40 13.37 9.97
C ALA A 131 -0.15 11.94 10.14
N THR A 132 0.02 11.10 9.12
CA THR A 132 -0.57 9.77 9.03
C THR A 132 0.53 8.72 9.08
N THR A 133 0.30 7.64 9.85
CA THR A 133 1.20 6.49 9.89
C THR A 133 0.61 5.33 9.11
N VAL A 134 1.35 4.81 8.14
CA VAL A 134 1.01 3.61 7.38
C VAL A 134 2.07 2.56 7.68
N ARG A 135 1.66 1.45 8.30
CA ARG A 135 2.58 0.37 8.67
C ARG A 135 2.89 -0.58 7.51
N GLY A 136 2.07 -0.59 6.46
CA GLY A 136 2.39 -1.19 5.17
C GLY A 136 2.87 -0.16 4.15
N SER A 137 2.47 -0.35 2.89
CA SER A 137 2.74 0.56 1.79
C SER A 137 1.65 1.65 1.66
N LEU A 138 2.02 2.79 1.11
CA LEU A 138 1.11 3.83 0.67
C LEU A 138 1.12 3.89 -0.85
N GLU A 139 -0.03 3.62 -1.46
CA GLU A 139 -0.22 3.65 -2.92
C GLU A 139 -1.21 4.76 -3.25
N ILE A 140 -0.83 5.72 -4.09
CA ILE A 140 -1.69 6.79 -4.58
C ILE A 140 -1.70 6.72 -6.11
N SER A 141 -2.89 6.66 -6.71
CA SER A 141 -3.03 6.57 -8.15
C SER A 141 -4.11 7.46 -8.75
N SER A 142 -3.88 7.86 -10.00
CA SER A 142 -4.81 8.65 -10.85
C SER A 142 -5.12 10.07 -10.36
N ALA A 143 -4.41 10.55 -9.33
CA ALA A 143 -4.68 11.83 -8.70
C ALA A 143 -4.08 12.99 -9.48
N ARG A 144 -4.85 14.07 -9.68
CA ARG A 144 -4.31 15.31 -10.24
C ARG A 144 -3.27 15.95 -9.33
N THR A 145 -3.41 15.77 -8.02
CA THR A 145 -2.45 16.31 -7.05
C THR A 145 -2.41 15.42 -5.83
N ALA A 146 -1.21 15.06 -5.39
CA ALA A 146 -0.96 14.41 -4.11
C ALA A 146 -0.20 15.36 -3.18
N THR A 147 -0.70 15.53 -1.95
CA THR A 147 -0.01 16.26 -0.89
C THR A 147 0.29 15.30 0.25
N LEU A 148 1.58 15.03 0.49
CA LEU A 148 2.05 14.14 1.55
C LEU A 148 2.89 14.93 2.55
N THR A 149 2.46 15.06 3.80
CA THR A 149 3.20 15.87 4.79
C THR A 149 3.22 15.23 6.15
N ARG A 150 4.41 15.10 6.76
CA ARG A 150 4.58 14.42 8.05
C ARG A 150 3.98 13.02 8.06
N ALA A 151 4.03 12.31 6.94
CA ALA A 151 3.59 10.92 6.87
C ALA A 151 4.75 9.99 7.25
N THR A 152 4.43 8.88 7.89
CA THR A 152 5.37 7.78 8.13
C THR A 152 4.88 6.55 7.39
N VAL A 153 5.66 6.04 6.45
CA VAL A 153 5.34 4.83 5.67
C VAL A 153 6.43 3.80 5.93
N ARG A 154 6.05 2.65 6.48
CA ARG A 154 7.02 1.58 6.81
C ARG A 154 7.31 0.67 5.63
N GLY A 155 6.43 0.62 4.63
CA GLY A 155 6.65 -0.02 3.35
C GLY A 155 7.06 0.97 2.26
N THR A 156 6.63 0.67 1.04
CA THR A 156 6.88 1.48 -0.17
C THR A 156 5.90 2.65 -0.24
N LEU A 157 6.36 3.78 -0.79
CA LEU A 157 5.51 4.87 -1.24
C LEU A 157 5.44 4.85 -2.77
N ASP A 158 4.27 4.61 -3.33
CA ASP A 158 4.06 4.61 -4.77
C ASP A 158 3.04 5.67 -5.18
N CYS A 159 3.40 6.49 -6.16
CA CYS A 159 2.56 7.52 -6.74
C CYS A 159 2.53 7.39 -8.27
N ASP A 160 1.83 6.36 -8.72
CA ASP A 160 1.64 6.07 -10.14
C ASP A 160 0.51 6.90 -10.74
N ALA A 161 0.68 7.36 -11.97
CA ALA A 161 -0.31 8.19 -12.67
C ALA A 161 -0.83 9.38 -11.83
N VAL A 162 0.06 10.03 -11.07
CA VAL A 162 -0.23 11.28 -10.34
C VAL A 162 0.41 12.44 -11.08
N ASP A 163 -0.33 13.49 -11.41
CA ASP A 163 0.20 14.59 -12.24
C ASP A 163 1.21 15.47 -11.49
N ARG A 164 0.98 15.66 -10.18
CA ARG A 164 1.84 16.48 -9.31
C ARG A 164 1.84 15.97 -7.89
N ALA A 165 3.02 15.84 -7.29
CA ALA A 165 3.17 15.56 -5.88
C ALA A 165 3.87 16.73 -5.16
N THR A 166 3.42 17.06 -3.95
CA THR A 166 4.07 18.04 -3.07
C THR A 166 4.11 17.50 -1.65
N GLY A 167 5.09 17.92 -0.86
CA GLY A 167 5.21 17.37 0.48
C GLY A 167 6.41 17.84 1.27
N GLY A 168 6.53 17.32 2.49
CA GLY A 168 7.67 17.58 3.35
C GLY A 168 7.57 16.91 4.73
N GLY A 169 8.73 16.57 5.28
CA GLY A 169 8.86 15.95 6.59
C GLY A 169 8.32 14.52 6.64
N ASN A 170 8.33 13.82 5.51
CA ASN A 170 7.90 12.43 5.43
C ASN A 170 9.05 11.51 5.89
N ALA A 171 8.69 10.30 6.30
CA ALA A 171 9.64 9.25 6.68
C ALA A 171 9.21 7.96 6.00
N ILE A 172 9.88 7.61 4.92
CA ILE A 172 9.60 6.41 4.11
C ILE A 172 10.72 5.41 4.34
N ALA A 173 10.39 4.21 4.82
CA ALA A 173 11.38 3.17 5.08
C ALA A 173 11.66 2.31 3.85
N GLY A 174 10.68 2.15 2.95
CA GLY A 174 10.82 1.42 1.70
C GLY A 174 11.25 2.28 0.52
N GLN A 175 11.07 1.74 -0.68
CA GLN A 175 11.32 2.47 -1.92
C GLN A 175 10.26 3.56 -2.12
N THR A 176 10.62 4.60 -2.86
CA THR A 176 9.65 5.59 -3.36
C THR A 176 9.67 5.59 -4.88
N THR A 177 8.50 5.52 -5.50
CA THR A 177 8.33 5.44 -6.95
C THR A 177 7.35 6.50 -7.48
N GLY A 178 7.40 6.72 -8.79
CA GLY A 178 6.58 7.71 -9.47
C GLY A 178 6.93 9.15 -9.09
N VAL A 179 5.96 10.04 -9.18
CA VAL A 179 6.16 11.49 -8.91
C VAL A 179 6.41 11.82 -7.44
N CYS A 180 6.24 10.85 -6.53
CA CYS A 180 6.48 11.06 -5.10
C CYS A 180 7.95 10.89 -4.69
N ALA A 181 8.84 10.48 -5.61
CA ALA A 181 10.26 10.31 -5.32
C ALA A 181 10.91 11.58 -4.75
N ASP A 182 10.44 12.76 -5.17
CA ASP A 182 10.99 14.05 -4.76
C ASP A 182 10.46 14.57 -3.41
N ILE A 183 9.49 13.88 -2.79
CA ILE A 183 8.82 14.32 -1.55
C ILE A 183 8.94 13.31 -0.40
N ALA A 184 9.68 12.22 -0.60
CA ALA A 184 9.94 11.20 0.42
C ALA A 184 10.81 11.71 1.57
#